data_AF-A0A6C0VFJ2-F1
#
_entry.id   AF-A0A6C0VFJ2-F1
#
_cell.length_a   1.000
_cell.length_b   1.000
_cell.length_c   1.000
_cell.angle_alpha   90.00
_cell.angle_beta   90.00
_cell.angle_gamma   90.00
#
_symmetry.space_group_name_H-M   'P 1'
#
loop_
_entity.id
_entity.type
_entity.pdbx_description
1 polymer ?
#
loop_
_entity_poly.entity_id
_entity_poly.type
_entity_poly.pdbx_seq_one_letter_code
_entity_poly.pdbx_strand_id
1 'polypeptide(L)'
;FDGASRVMVSNSDRARVNNNAITSNSASNSVHQQRDGLGRKHRYNFQLKPYNPEHKPPGQKDLVYVEPSPPFCEKNPKLGILG
;
A
#
# COMPACT_ATOMS: atom_id res chain seq x y z
N PHE A 1 20.95 -15.61 0.62
CA PHE A 1 20.60 -14.51 -0.30
C PHE A 1 19.09 -14.54 -0.44
N ASP A 2 18.39 -13.69 0.31
CA ASP A 2 16.97 -13.44 0.09
C ASP A 2 16.91 -12.58 -1.18
N GLY A 3 16.36 -13.13 -2.27
CA GLY A 3 16.31 -12.43 -3.56
C GLY A 3 15.40 -11.19 -3.57
N ALA A 4 14.74 -10.86 -2.47
CA ALA A 4 13.84 -9.71 -2.36
C ALA A 4 14.52 -8.47 -1.74
N SER A 5 13.99 -7.29 -2.08
CA SER A 5 14.48 -6.01 -1.54
C SER A 5 13.64 -5.52 -0.37
N ARG A 6 14.30 -5.02 0.69
CA ARG A 6 13.59 -4.41 1.83
C ARG A 6 13.11 -3.00 1.49
N VAL A 7 11.84 -2.72 1.78
CA VAL A 7 11.20 -1.43 1.54
C VAL A 7 10.57 -0.86 2.80
N MET A 8 10.36 0.45 2.82
CA MET A 8 9.57 1.15 3.83
C MET A 8 8.23 1.62 3.24
N VAL A 9 7.18 1.60 4.05
CA VAL A 9 5.83 2.01 3.65
C VAL A 9 5.65 3.50 4.00
N SER A 10 5.52 4.37 2.99
CA SER A 10 5.18 5.77 3.23
C SER A 10 3.67 5.98 3.12
N ASN A 11 3.02 6.37 4.22
CA ASN A 11 1.58 6.64 4.25
C ASN A 11 1.20 8.05 3.70
N SER A 12 2.18 8.77 3.15
CA SER A 12 2.07 10.19 2.77
C SER A 12 1.11 10.46 1.60
N ASP A 13 0.89 9.48 0.72
CA ASP A 13 0.02 9.67 -0.46
C ASP A 13 -1.48 9.59 -0.15
N ARG A 14 -1.86 9.18 1.08
CA ARG A 14 -3.26 9.17 1.50
C ARG A 14 -3.79 10.54 1.96
N ALA A 15 -2.92 11.54 2.11
CA ALA A 15 -3.27 12.86 2.65
C ALA A 15 -3.74 13.90 1.62
N ARG A 16 -3.84 13.57 0.31
CA ARG A 16 -4.17 14.54 -0.76
C ARG A 16 -5.52 14.33 -1.46
N VAL A 17 -6.56 14.03 -0.69
CA VAL A 17 -7.95 14.23 -1.16
C VAL A 17 -8.66 15.16 -0.20
N ASN A 18 -8.12 16.38 -0.03
CA ASN A 18 -8.90 17.52 0.41
C ASN A 18 -9.72 17.99 -0.80
N ASN A 19 -10.84 17.30 -1.07
CA ASN A 19 -11.87 17.86 -1.93
C ASN A 19 -12.46 19.04 -1.16
N ASN A 20 -12.05 20.24 -1.55
CA ASN A 20 -12.68 21.48 -1.14
C ASN A 20 -14.07 21.56 -1.81
N ALA A 21 -15.01 20.75 -1.32
CA ALA A 21 -16.39 20.77 -1.79
C ALA A 21 -17.16 21.69 -0.85
N ILE A 22 -17.26 22.97 -1.24
CA ILE A 22 -18.30 23.87 -0.75
C ILE A 22 -19.62 23.25 -1.22
N THR A 23 -20.24 22.40 -0.40
CA THR A 23 -21.53 21.81 -0.72
C THR A 23 -22.63 22.77 -0.28
N SER A 24 -22.97 23.71 -1.17
CA SER A 24 -24.29 24.33 -1.16
C SER A 24 -25.33 23.21 -1.24
N ASN A 25 -26.17 23.14 -0.21
CA ASN A 25 -27.20 22.13 -0.05
C ASN A 25 -28.26 22.27 -1.16
N SER A 26 -28.12 21.49 -2.22
CA SER A 26 -29.18 21.25 -3.20
C SER A 26 -29.45 19.76 -3.25
N ALA A 27 -30.51 19.34 -2.57
CA ALA A 27 -31.01 17.97 -2.59
C ALA A 27 -31.53 17.61 -4.00
N SER A 28 -30.62 17.21 -4.89
CA SER A 28 -30.95 16.76 -6.24
C SER A 28 -31.03 15.23 -6.27
N ASN A 29 -32.24 14.68 -6.18
CA ASN A 29 -32.53 13.25 -6.36
C ASN A 29 -32.45 12.84 -7.84
N SER A 30 -31.25 12.89 -8.42
CA SER A 30 -31.00 12.39 -9.79
C SER A 30 -30.49 10.95 -9.76
N VAL A 31 -31.30 10.02 -10.30
CA VAL A 31 -30.93 8.61 -10.57
C VAL A 31 -30.03 8.45 -11.81
N HIS A 32 -29.58 9.56 -12.41
CA HIS A 32 -28.70 9.58 -13.59
C HIS A 32 -27.37 10.29 -13.35
N GLN A 33 -26.99 10.52 -12.09
CA GLN A 33 -25.58 10.75 -11.78
C GLN A 33 -24.84 9.44 -12.05
N GLN A 34 -24.07 9.41 -13.14
CA GLN A 34 -22.98 8.45 -13.31
C GLN A 34 -22.24 8.42 -11.98
N ARG A 35 -22.46 7.35 -11.22
CA ARG A 35 -21.63 7.07 -10.06
C ARG A 35 -20.29 6.72 -10.68
N ASP A 36 -19.44 7.72 -10.85
CA ASP A 36 -17.99 7.53 -10.86
C ASP A 36 -17.66 6.93 -9.49
N GLY A 37 -17.98 5.65 -9.35
CA GLY A 37 -18.05 4.96 -8.08
C GLY A 37 -16.63 4.83 -7.58
N LEU A 38 -16.18 5.81 -6.79
CA LEU A 38 -14.84 5.93 -6.20
C LEU A 38 -13.82 5.17 -7.05
N GLY A 39 -13.71 5.59 -8.32
CA GLY A 39 -13.15 4.79 -9.41
C GLY A 39 -11.92 4.05 -8.93
N ARG A 40 -12.03 2.72 -8.83
CA ARG A 40 -11.06 1.77 -8.22
C ARG A 40 -9.79 2.47 -7.77
N LYS A 41 -9.85 3.19 -6.64
CA LYS A 41 -8.71 3.96 -6.14
C LYS A 41 -7.55 2.99 -6.14
N HIS A 42 -6.52 3.31 -6.90
CA HIS A 42 -5.40 2.40 -7.12
C HIS A 42 -4.75 2.08 -5.76
N ARG A 43 -5.21 1.00 -5.12
CA ARG A 43 -4.86 0.68 -3.73
C ARG A 43 -3.37 0.41 -3.57
N TYR A 44 -2.67 0.18 -4.68
CA TYR A 44 -1.27 -0.20 -4.74
C TYR A 44 -0.42 0.75 -5.62
N ASN A 45 -0.93 1.93 -6.00
CA ASN A 45 -0.14 2.93 -6.76
C ASN A 45 0.76 3.78 -5.85
N PHE A 46 1.00 3.39 -4.60
CA PHE A 46 1.98 4.09 -3.77
C PHE A 46 3.38 3.60 -4.13
N GLN A 47 4.30 4.53 -4.33
CA GLN A 47 5.69 4.18 -4.64
C GLN A 47 6.39 3.74 -3.35
N LEU A 48 6.78 2.47 -3.30
CA LEU A 48 7.59 1.94 -2.22
C LEU A 48 9.01 2.52 -2.29
N LYS A 49 9.57 2.87 -1.12
CA LYS A 49 10.93 3.37 -1.00
C LYS A 49 11.86 2.27 -0.51
N PRO A 50 13.08 2.15 -1.04
CA PRO A 50 14.11 1.28 -0.47
C PRO A 50 14.33 1.59 1.01
N TYR A 51 14.56 0.57 1.82
CA TYR A 51 14.96 0.74 3.21
C TYR A 51 16.35 1.38 3.33
N ASN A 52 17.26 1.02 2.42
CA ASN A 52 18.59 1.63 2.28
C ASN A 52 18.58 2.67 1.13
N PRO A 53 18.91 3.96 1.39
CA PRO A 53 18.92 5.00 0.36
C PRO A 53 19.84 4.73 -0.84
N GLU A 54 20.93 3.99 -0.64
CA GLU A 54 21.90 3.66 -1.69
C GLU A 54 21.40 2.57 -2.65
N HIS A 55 20.26 1.92 -2.35
CA HIS A 55 19.70 0.88 -3.20
C HIS A 55 18.78 1.48 -4.27
N LYS A 56 18.73 0.81 -5.42
CA LYS A 56 17.79 1.16 -6.48
C LYS A 56 16.34 0.98 -5.99
N PRO A 57 15.40 1.85 -6.40
CA PRO A 57 13.98 1.64 -6.17
C PRO A 57 13.47 0.33 -6.79
N PRO A 58 12.53 -0.37 -6.14
CA PRO A 58 11.95 -1.59 -6.70
C PRO A 58 11.04 -1.29 -7.89
N GLY A 59 11.13 -2.12 -8.93
CA GLY A 59 10.23 -2.15 -10.07
C GLY A 59 8.91 -2.88 -9.79
N GLN A 60 7.98 -2.85 -10.74
CA GLN A 60 6.65 -3.46 -10.60
C GLN A 60 6.66 -4.99 -10.48
N LYS A 61 7.71 -5.65 -10.98
CA LYS A 61 7.86 -7.12 -10.96
C LYS A 61 8.81 -7.60 -9.86
N ASP A 62 9.34 -6.68 -9.06
CA ASP A 62 10.33 -7.02 -8.04
C ASP A 62 9.61 -7.53 -6.79
N LEU A 63 10.12 -8.63 -6.22
CA LEU A 63 9.65 -9.11 -4.92
C LEU A 63 10.28 -8.24 -3.82
N VAL A 64 9.43 -7.77 -2.90
CA VAL A 64 9.84 -6.88 -1.82
C VAL A 64 9.28 -7.35 -0.48
N TYR A 65 9.98 -7.02 0.61
CA TYR A 65 9.55 -7.30 1.98
C TYR A 65 9.68 -6.06 2.87
N VAL A 66 8.92 -6.03 3.95
CA VAL A 66 8.93 -4.92 4.93
C VAL A 66 9.67 -5.36 6.21
N GLU A 67 9.41 -6.58 6.64
CA GLU A 67 9.94 -7.17 7.88
C GLU A 67 10.82 -8.38 7.58
N PRO A 68 11.91 -8.58 8.34
CA PRO A 68 12.80 -9.72 8.14
C PRO A 68 12.08 -11.04 8.41
N SER A 69 12.55 -12.10 7.75
CA SER A 69 12.02 -13.45 7.97
C SER A 69 12.28 -13.93 9.41
N PRO A 70 11.31 -14.61 10.04
CA PRO A 70 11.50 -15.21 11.36
C PRO A 70 12.53 -16.35 11.31
N PRO A 71 13.16 -16.73 12.45
CA PRO A 71 14.02 -17.90 12.51
C PRO A 71 13.18 -19.16 12.34
N PHE A 72 13.52 -19.99 11.35
CA PHE A 72 12.73 -21.17 11.02
C PHE A 72 13.20 -22.47 11.69
N CYS A 73 14.43 -22.50 12.22
CA CYS A 73 15.03 -23.71 12.81
C CYS A 73 14.38 -24.15 14.12
N GLU A 74 13.80 -23.22 14.88
CA GLU A 74 13.18 -23.52 16.17
C GLU A 74 11.67 -23.52 16.03
N LYS A 75 11.01 -24.51 16.65
CA LYS A 75 9.55 -24.62 16.64
C LYS A 75 8.91 -23.40 17.30
N ASN A 76 8.09 -22.66 16.56
CA ASN A 76 7.27 -21.58 17.07
C ASN A 76 5.81 -21.70 16.55
N PRO A 77 4.93 -22.37 17.31
CA PRO A 77 3.55 -22.59 16.90
C PRO A 77 2.73 -21.30 16.69
N LYS A 78 3.11 -20.20 17.36
CA LYS A 78 2.43 -18.90 17.20
C LYS A 78 2.63 -18.31 15.80
N LEU A 79 3.75 -18.63 15.17
CA LEU A 79 4.10 -18.22 13.80
C LEU A 79 3.89 -19.36 12.79
N GLY A 80 3.38 -20.52 13.21
CA GLY A 80 3.23 -21.70 12.35
C GLY A 80 4.55 -22.37 11.96
N ILE A 81 5.64 -22.10 12.68
CA ILE A 81 6.98 -22.65 12.40
C ILE A 81 7.14 -23.97 13.15
N LEU A 82 7.54 -25.03 12.46
CA LEU A 82 7.62 -26.39 13.01
C LEU A 82 9.00 -26.78 13.55
N GLY A 83 10.06 -26.07 13.15
CA GLY A 83 11.46 -26.41 13.44
C GLY A 83 12.07 -27.24 12.33
#